data_AF-A0A1H5PJB9-F1
#
_entry.id   AF-A0A1H5PJB9-F1
#
_cell.length_a   1.000
_cell.length_b   1.000
_cell.length_c   1.000
_cell.angle_alpha   90.00
_cell.angle_beta   90.00
_cell.angle_gamma   90.00
#
_symmetry.space_group_name_H-M   'P 1'
#
loop_
_entity.id
_entity.type
_entity.pdbx_description
1 polymer ?
#
loop_
_entity_poly.entity_id
_entity_poly.type
_entity_poly.pdbx_seq_one_letter_code
_entity_poly.pdbx_strand_id
1 'polypeptide(L)'
;MKKILFTILLFFAALDPASACVCDELNKETTEELFEKSDYIIIGTAIINSEFESQFEKFLNTKNKGTNVLLQVESVLKGDVKLKEKLFVYQFQTSCTRIFQIGEKYLIFGEKIEKFTQAEIDRTHSGELSPPPPPPSVNDGLVKLYTHEKEEVKLLNDQILRYKTITTDQCTSLSVESKGFSTTISYLKTQNN
;
A
#
# COMPACT_ATOMS: atom_id res chain seq x y z
N MET A 1 -31.17 -32.32 -16.11
CA MET A 1 -30.78 -30.89 -16.16
C MET A 1 -30.87 -30.18 -14.82
N LYS A 2 -31.96 -30.32 -14.02
CA LYS A 2 -32.08 -29.66 -12.70
C LYS A 2 -30.97 -30.00 -11.68
N LYS A 3 -30.43 -31.23 -11.69
CA LYS A 3 -29.35 -31.64 -10.76
C LYS A 3 -28.01 -30.96 -11.06
N ILE A 4 -27.69 -30.69 -12.33
CA ILE A 4 -26.44 -30.02 -12.74
C ILE A 4 -26.44 -28.55 -12.33
N LEU A 5 -27.60 -27.88 -12.42
CA LEU A 5 -27.75 -26.48 -11.97
C LEU A 5 -27.48 -26.34 -10.46
N PHE A 6 -27.92 -27.32 -9.66
CA PHE A 6 -27.70 -27.34 -8.21
C PHE A 6 -26.24 -27.59 -7.85
N THR A 7 -25.54 -28.44 -8.61
CA THR A 7 -24.11 -28.69 -8.44
C THR A 7 -23.25 -27.48 -8.81
N ILE A 8 -23.60 -26.74 -9.86
CA ILE A 8 -22.90 -25.49 -10.23
C ILE A 8 -23.12 -24.40 -9.17
N LEU A 9 -24.34 -24.28 -8.63
CA LEU A 9 -24.66 -23.30 -7.58
C LEU A 9 -23.88 -23.54 -6.28
N LEU A 10 -23.71 -24.81 -5.88
CA LEU A 10 -22.89 -25.21 -4.73
C LEU A 10 -21.39 -24.96 -4.96
N PHE A 11 -20.93 -25.04 -6.21
CA PHE A 11 -19.53 -24.76 -6.56
C PHE A 11 -19.20 -23.26 -6.45
N PHE A 12 -20.14 -22.37 -6.78
CA PHE A 12 -19.97 -20.92 -6.57
C PHE A 12 -20.07 -20.53 -5.09
N ALA A 13 -20.85 -21.24 -4.28
CA ALA A 13 -20.95 -21.00 -2.84
C ALA A 13 -19.74 -21.50 -2.04
N ALA A 14 -18.92 -22.37 -2.63
CA ALA A 14 -17.66 -22.85 -2.06
C ALA A 14 -16.43 -22.04 -2.52
N LEU A 15 -16.63 -20.98 -3.31
CA LEU A 15 -15.58 -19.98 -3.53
C LEU A 15 -15.44 -19.21 -2.22
N ASP A 16 -14.41 -19.57 -1.45
CA ASP A 16 -13.94 -18.82 -0.29
C ASP A 16 -14.03 -17.31 -0.55
N PRO A 17 -14.50 -16.50 0.41
CA PRO A 17 -14.29 -15.07 0.32
C PRO A 17 -12.79 -14.86 0.41
N ALA A 18 -12.10 -14.83 -0.74
CA ALA A 18 -10.87 -14.09 -0.87
C ALA A 18 -11.18 -12.74 -0.25
N SER A 19 -10.55 -12.44 0.88
CA SER A 19 -10.87 -11.31 1.74
C SER A 19 -10.79 -10.04 0.89
N ALA A 20 -11.92 -9.61 0.35
CA ALA A 20 -11.98 -8.45 -0.51
C ALA A 20 -11.58 -7.25 0.35
N CYS A 21 -10.68 -6.41 -0.16
CA CYS A 21 -10.40 -5.15 0.50
C CYS A 21 -11.69 -4.34 0.57
N VAL A 22 -12.14 -4.01 1.78
CA VAL A 22 -13.27 -3.14 2.02
C VAL A 22 -12.71 -1.84 2.57
N CYS A 23 -12.85 -0.77 1.81
CA CYS A 23 -12.48 0.57 2.24
C CYS A 23 -13.72 1.27 2.79
N ASP A 24 -13.54 2.01 3.88
CA ASP A 24 -14.56 2.92 4.37
C ASP A 24 -14.86 4.01 3.33
N GLU A 25 -16.10 4.49 3.32
CA GLU A 25 -16.47 5.61 2.48
C GLU A 25 -15.73 6.88 2.92
N LEU A 26 -15.12 7.58 1.96
CA LEU A 26 -14.45 8.85 2.23
C LEU A 26 -15.48 9.96 2.41
N ASN A 27 -15.73 10.27 3.67
CA ASN A 27 -16.53 11.40 4.12
C ASN A 27 -15.64 12.34 4.94
N LYS A 28 -16.23 13.37 5.55
CA LYS A 28 -15.47 14.37 6.31
C LYS A 28 -14.74 13.73 7.50
N GLU A 29 -15.43 12.93 8.30
CA GLU A 29 -14.91 12.29 9.51
C GLU A 29 -13.79 11.30 9.16
N THR A 30 -14.01 10.42 8.18
CA THR A 30 -12.97 9.45 7.77
C THR A 30 -11.77 10.15 7.12
N THR A 31 -11.97 11.26 6.42
CA THR A 31 -10.86 12.07 5.88
C THR A 31 -10.07 12.78 6.99
N GLU A 32 -10.74 13.24 8.05
CA GLU A 32 -10.11 13.81 9.24
C GLU A 32 -9.25 12.76 9.95
N GLU A 33 -9.78 11.55 10.16
CA GLU A 33 -9.00 10.45 10.74
C GLU A 33 -7.77 10.09 9.91
N LEU A 34 -7.93 9.99 8.59
CA LEU A 34 -6.81 9.73 7.69
C LEU A 34 -5.79 10.87 7.74
N PHE A 35 -6.25 12.12 7.85
CA PHE A 35 -5.37 13.26 7.98
C PHE A 35 -4.52 13.17 9.25
N GLU A 36 -5.11 12.80 10.39
CA GLU A 36 -4.41 12.65 11.66
C GLU A 36 -3.38 11.52 11.63
N LYS A 37 -3.79 10.34 11.14
CA LYS A 37 -2.96 9.12 11.10
C LYS A 37 -1.80 9.19 10.10
N SER A 38 -1.93 9.98 9.03
CA SER A 38 -0.91 10.03 7.97
C SER A 38 0.24 10.96 8.31
N ASP A 39 1.48 10.53 8.09
CA ASP A 39 2.65 11.43 8.16
C ASP A 39 2.73 12.35 6.94
N TYR A 40 2.32 11.84 5.78
CA TYR A 40 2.35 12.54 4.50
C TYR A 40 0.99 12.50 3.83
N ILE A 41 0.60 13.64 3.26
CA ILE A 41 -0.56 13.73 2.37
C ILE A 41 -0.10 14.51 1.15
N ILE A 42 -0.01 13.83 0.01
CA ILE A 42 0.64 14.36 -1.18
C ILE A 42 -0.15 14.00 -2.43
N ILE A 43 0.02 14.83 -3.46
CA ILE A 43 -0.39 14.46 -4.82
C ILE A 43 0.90 14.27 -5.61
N GLY A 44 1.01 13.14 -6.30
CA GLY A 44 2.18 12.84 -7.11
C GLY A 44 1.87 11.92 -8.29
N THR A 45 2.81 11.86 -9.22
CA THR A 45 2.74 10.98 -10.39
C THR A 45 3.54 9.71 -10.13
N ALA A 46 2.94 8.55 -10.35
CA ALA A 46 3.63 7.27 -10.22
C ALA A 46 4.61 7.09 -11.38
N ILE A 47 5.86 6.77 -11.06
CA ILE A 47 6.94 6.48 -12.00
C ILE A 47 7.58 5.13 -11.67
N ILE A 48 8.29 4.54 -12.63
CA ILE A 48 8.84 3.20 -12.51
C ILE A 48 9.91 3.16 -11.40
N ASN A 49 9.84 2.14 -10.54
CA ASN A 49 10.97 1.74 -9.71
C ASN A 49 11.65 0.52 -10.35
N SER A 50 12.77 0.73 -11.04
CA SER A 50 13.50 -0.32 -11.74
C SER A 50 14.35 -1.23 -10.85
N GLU A 51 14.42 -0.94 -9.54
CA GLU A 51 15.40 -1.59 -8.64
C GLU A 51 14.80 -2.75 -7.82
N PHE A 52 13.48 -2.94 -7.84
CA PHE A 52 12.80 -3.97 -7.05
C PHE A 52 11.89 -4.81 -7.93
N GLU A 53 12.48 -5.79 -8.62
CA GLU A 53 11.77 -6.61 -9.60
C GLU A 53 11.62 -8.06 -9.13
N SER A 54 10.63 -8.32 -8.27
CA SER A 54 10.07 -9.67 -8.15
C SER A 54 9.48 -10.09 -9.51
N GLN A 55 9.29 -11.39 -9.76
CA GLN A 55 8.67 -11.82 -11.03
C GLN A 55 7.27 -11.20 -11.25
N PHE A 56 6.53 -10.98 -10.16
CA PHE A 56 5.24 -10.31 -10.19
C PHE A 56 5.37 -8.83 -10.58
N GLU A 57 6.33 -8.11 -10.00
CA GLU A 57 6.61 -6.71 -10.36
C GLU A 57 7.11 -6.59 -11.81
N LYS A 58 7.94 -7.52 -12.30
CA LYS A 58 8.34 -7.57 -13.72
C LYS A 58 7.14 -7.65 -14.64
N PHE A 59 6.18 -8.52 -14.31
CA PHE A 59 4.96 -8.67 -15.09
C PHE A 59 4.13 -7.39 -15.09
N LEU A 60 3.95 -6.76 -13.93
CA LEU A 60 3.22 -5.48 -13.84
C LEU A 60 3.94 -4.38 -14.62
N ASN A 61 5.27 -4.31 -14.56
CA ASN A 61 6.10 -3.37 -15.30
C ASN A 61 5.86 -3.50 -16.81
N THR A 62 5.71 -4.72 -17.36
CA THR A 62 5.37 -4.90 -18.79
C THR A 62 4.02 -4.29 -19.18
N LYS A 63 3.14 -4.03 -18.21
CA LYS A 63 1.82 -3.41 -18.37
C LYS A 63 1.79 -1.95 -17.92
N ASN A 64 2.96 -1.32 -17.71
CA ASN A 64 3.08 0.02 -17.11
C ASN A 64 2.36 0.13 -15.77
N LYS A 65 2.48 -0.89 -14.92
CA LYS A 65 1.88 -0.96 -13.58
C LYS A 65 2.93 -1.35 -12.55
N GLY A 66 2.66 -1.10 -11.27
CA GLY A 66 3.50 -1.58 -10.17
C GLY A 66 2.76 -1.54 -8.83
N THR A 67 3.19 -2.37 -7.89
CA THR A 67 2.73 -2.26 -6.49
C THR A 67 3.70 -1.45 -5.65
N ASN A 68 5.00 -1.59 -5.88
CA ASN A 68 5.99 -0.68 -5.32
C ASN A 68 6.46 0.30 -6.40
N VAL A 69 6.30 1.60 -6.17
CA VAL A 69 6.59 2.63 -7.17
C VAL A 69 7.43 3.76 -6.60
N LEU A 70 8.11 4.49 -7.47
CA LEU A 70 8.56 5.84 -7.11
C LEU A 70 7.41 6.80 -7.40
N LEU A 71 7.17 7.75 -6.51
CA LEU A 71 6.17 8.80 -6.70
C LEU A 71 6.88 10.14 -6.78
N GLN A 72 6.72 10.84 -7.90
CA GLN A 72 7.24 12.20 -8.05
C GLN A 72 6.21 13.20 -7.50
N VAL A 73 6.59 13.95 -6.47
CA VAL A 73 5.70 14.88 -5.76
C VAL A 73 5.33 16.08 -6.64
N GLU A 74 4.04 16.35 -6.76
CA GLU A 74 3.48 17.51 -7.48
C GLU A 74 2.78 18.51 -6.57
N SER A 75 2.24 18.06 -5.44
CA SER A 75 1.66 18.91 -4.40
C SER A 75 1.81 18.25 -3.04
N VAL A 76 1.92 19.09 -2.00
CA VAL A 76 2.10 18.66 -0.62
C VAL A 76 1.00 19.31 0.21
N LEU A 77 0.21 18.47 0.87
CA LEU A 77 -0.87 18.88 1.79
C LEU A 77 -0.45 18.68 3.25
N LYS A 78 0.36 17.66 3.53
CA LYS A 78 0.97 17.37 4.85
C LYS A 78 2.32 16.67 4.66
N GLY A 79 3.26 16.91 5.57
CA GLY A 79 4.57 16.25 5.63
C GLY A 79 5.74 17.10 5.11
N ASP A 80 6.96 16.67 5.40
CA ASP A 80 8.21 17.41 5.13
C ASP A 80 8.87 16.99 3.79
N VAL A 81 8.15 17.12 2.69
CA VAL A 81 8.62 16.79 1.34
C VAL A 81 8.58 17.99 0.41
N LYS A 82 9.46 18.00 -0.60
CA LYS A 82 9.54 19.09 -1.58
C LYS A 82 8.89 18.72 -2.91
N LEU A 83 8.47 19.73 -3.66
CA LEU A 83 8.02 19.56 -5.04
C LEU A 83 9.11 18.89 -5.89
N LYS A 84 8.70 17.97 -6.76
CA LYS A 84 9.54 17.14 -7.63
C LYS A 84 10.47 16.15 -6.90
N GLU A 85 10.43 16.09 -5.57
CA GLU A 85 11.09 15.04 -4.81
C GLU A 85 10.49 13.67 -5.19
N LYS A 86 11.32 12.63 -5.16
CA LYS A 86 10.89 11.25 -5.44
C LYS A 86 10.77 10.51 -4.12
N LEU A 87 9.61 9.96 -3.86
CA LEU A 87 9.36 9.11 -2.69
C LEU A 87 9.27 7.66 -3.14
N PHE A 88 9.78 6.75 -2.32
CA PHE A 88 9.54 5.33 -2.51
C PHE A 88 8.24 4.94 -1.81
N VAL A 89 7.26 4.48 -2.58
CA VAL A 89 5.99 3.98 -2.07
C VAL A 89 6.10 2.47 -1.99
N TYR A 90 6.21 1.94 -0.78
CA TYR A 90 6.25 0.51 -0.50
C TYR A 90 4.90 0.04 0.02
N GLN A 91 4.36 -1.03 -0.56
CA GLN A 91 3.11 -1.63 -0.11
C GLN A 91 3.33 -3.04 0.41
N PHE A 92 2.69 -3.33 1.54
CA PHE A 92 2.57 -4.69 2.02
C PHE A 92 1.71 -5.50 1.05
N GLN A 93 2.21 -6.67 0.64
CA GLN A 93 1.48 -7.58 -0.23
C GLN A 93 0.28 -8.18 0.53
N THR A 94 -0.84 -7.47 0.50
CA THR A 94 -2.11 -7.82 1.14
C THR A 94 -3.25 -7.77 0.12
N SER A 95 -4.46 -8.15 0.52
CA SER A 95 -5.65 -7.97 -0.33
C SER A 95 -5.97 -6.52 -0.67
N CYS A 96 -5.44 -5.56 0.09
CA CYS A 96 -5.62 -4.12 -0.10
C CYS A 96 -4.50 -3.47 -0.92
N THR A 97 -3.62 -4.24 -1.55
CA THR A 97 -2.53 -3.68 -2.35
C THR A 97 -3.07 -2.86 -3.53
N ARG A 98 -2.69 -1.59 -3.62
CA ARG A 98 -2.99 -0.72 -4.76
C ARG A 98 -2.13 -1.11 -5.95
N ILE A 99 -2.75 -1.31 -7.11
CA ILE A 99 -1.99 -1.34 -8.37
C ILE A 99 -1.92 0.08 -8.90
N PHE A 100 -0.71 0.65 -8.93
CA PHE A 100 -0.45 1.95 -9.54
C PHE A 100 -0.26 1.80 -11.04
N GLN A 101 -0.83 2.72 -11.80
CA GLN A 101 -0.57 2.88 -13.22
C GLN A 101 0.53 3.94 -13.37
N ILE A 102 1.60 3.59 -14.08
CA ILE A 102 2.71 4.49 -14.33
C ILE A 102 2.26 5.65 -15.22
N GLY A 103 2.64 6.87 -14.85
CA GLY A 103 2.23 8.12 -15.50
C GLY A 103 0.95 8.74 -14.93
N GLU A 104 0.21 8.01 -14.10
CA GLU A 104 -1.02 8.49 -13.48
C GLU A 104 -0.77 9.22 -12.15
N LYS A 105 -1.69 10.11 -11.81
CA LYS A 105 -1.65 10.92 -10.60
C LYS A 105 -2.48 10.34 -9.48
N TYR A 106 -1.92 10.40 -8.28
CA TYR A 106 -2.54 9.87 -7.07
C TYR A 106 -2.47 10.87 -5.92
N LEU A 107 -3.56 10.98 -5.16
CA LEU A 107 -3.55 11.46 -3.79
C LEU A 107 -3.17 10.29 -2.89
N ILE A 108 -2.11 10.46 -2.13
CA ILE A 108 -1.57 9.44 -1.23
C ILE A 108 -1.66 9.97 0.21
N PHE A 109 -2.32 9.19 1.05
CA PHE A 109 -2.19 9.22 2.50
C PHE A 109 -1.14 8.18 2.88
N GLY A 110 -0.03 8.63 3.43
CA GLY A 110 1.15 7.79 3.62
C GLY A 110 1.72 7.85 5.03
N GLU A 111 2.06 6.69 5.58
CA GLU A 111 2.82 6.55 6.81
C GLU A 111 4.31 6.43 6.49
N LYS A 112 5.16 7.13 7.26
CA LYS A 112 6.60 7.15 7.07
C LYS A 112 7.20 5.80 7.44
N ILE A 113 8.11 5.30 6.60
CA ILE A 113 8.97 4.18 6.96
C ILE A 113 10.40 4.68 7.10
N GLU A 114 10.96 4.50 8.29
CA GLU A 114 12.35 4.82 8.63
C GLU A 114 13.26 3.60 8.61
N LYS A 115 12.71 2.39 8.85
CA LYS A 115 13.52 1.17 8.83
C LYS A 115 12.69 -0.10 8.65
N PHE A 116 13.23 -1.03 7.88
CA PHE A 116 12.74 -2.41 7.81
C PHE A 116 13.61 -3.32 8.68
N THR A 117 12.96 -4.21 9.43
CA THR A 117 13.61 -5.21 10.27
C THR A 117 13.05 -6.59 9.97
N GLN A 118 13.90 -7.61 10.00
CA GLN A 118 13.43 -8.99 9.89
C GLN A 118 12.91 -9.44 11.25
N ALA A 119 11.70 -10.00 11.29
CA ALA A 119 11.19 -10.62 12.50
C ALA A 119 11.90 -11.96 12.74
N GLU A 120 12.28 -12.22 13.98
CA GLU A 120 12.78 -13.54 14.39
C GLU A 120 11.58 -14.48 14.55
N ILE A 121 11.48 -15.49 13.70
CA ILE A 121 10.50 -16.56 13.86
C ILE A 121 11.13 -17.60 14.80
N ASP A 122 10.64 -17.67 16.03
CA ASP A 122 11.05 -18.71 16.97
C ASP A 122 10.52 -20.07 16.49
N ARG A 123 11.43 -20.90 15.96
CA ARG A 123 11.11 -22.24 15.46
C ARG A 123 11.21 -23.33 16.53
N THR A 124 11.40 -22.97 17.80
CA THR A 124 11.66 -23.94 18.88
C THR A 124 10.46 -24.82 19.26
N HIS A 125 9.24 -24.49 18.79
CA HIS A 125 8.02 -25.25 19.09
C HIS A 125 7.52 -25.97 17.83
N SER A 126 8.32 -26.92 17.31
CA SER A 126 8.10 -27.61 16.03
C SER A 126 7.00 -28.69 16.05
N GLY A 127 5.89 -28.45 16.77
CA GLY A 127 4.80 -29.43 16.92
C GLY A 127 3.39 -28.84 16.93
N GLU A 128 3.24 -27.55 17.22
CA GLU A 128 1.95 -26.85 17.18
C GLU A 128 1.95 -25.87 16.00
N LEU A 129 0.84 -25.81 15.26
CA LEU A 129 0.62 -24.80 14.23
C LEU A 129 0.66 -23.43 14.90
N SER A 130 1.80 -22.75 14.80
CA SER A 130 1.92 -21.37 15.25
C SER A 130 0.87 -20.54 14.49
N PRO A 131 0.16 -19.62 15.18
CA PRO A 131 -0.80 -18.74 14.50
C PRO A 131 -0.08 -17.99 13.37
N PRO A 132 -0.78 -17.70 12.26
CA PRO A 132 -0.19 -16.90 11.19
C PRO A 132 0.30 -15.57 11.78
N PRO A 133 1.44 -15.05 11.29
CA PRO A 133 1.97 -13.79 11.77
C PRO A 133 0.94 -12.67 11.56
N PRO A 134 0.90 -11.66 12.46
CA PRO A 134 0.04 -10.51 12.27
C PRO A 134 0.38 -9.78 10.97
N PRO A 135 -0.58 -9.06 10.36
CA PRO A 135 -0.29 -8.23 9.21
C PRO A 135 0.79 -7.19 9.57
N PRO A 136 1.69 -6.86 8.63
CA PRO A 136 2.69 -5.84 8.85
C PRO A 136 2.03 -4.47 9.08
N SER A 137 2.57 -3.71 10.02
CA SER A 137 2.16 -2.34 10.32
C SER A 137 3.39 -1.47 10.59
N VAL A 138 3.22 -0.16 10.45
CA VAL A 138 4.24 0.83 10.83
C VAL A 138 4.06 1.14 12.31
N ASN A 139 5.13 1.02 13.09
CA ASN A 139 5.16 1.44 14.49
C ASN A 139 6.34 2.36 14.69
N ASP A 140 6.08 3.66 14.90
CA ASP A 140 7.12 4.70 15.02
C ASP A 140 8.15 4.66 13.88
N GLY A 141 7.68 4.50 12.64
CA GLY A 141 8.52 4.39 11.44
C GLY A 141 9.20 3.04 11.24
N LEU A 142 9.02 2.08 12.15
CA LEU A 142 9.61 0.74 12.06
C LEU A 142 8.61 -0.26 11.49
N VAL A 143 9.08 -1.06 10.52
CA VAL A 143 8.33 -2.16 9.94
C VAL A 143 9.04 -3.48 10.25
N LYS A 144 8.29 -4.46 10.76
CA LYS A 144 8.76 -5.84 10.96
C LYS A 144 8.25 -6.74 9.83
N LEU A 145 9.17 -7.34 9.09
CA LEU A 145 8.88 -8.24 7.98
C LEU A 145 9.12 -9.70 8.40
N TYR A 146 8.09 -10.52 8.33
CA TYR A 146 8.13 -11.93 8.75
C TYR A 146 8.52 -12.88 7.63
N THR A 147 8.18 -12.53 6.39
CA THR A 147 8.33 -13.42 5.22
C THR A 147 9.51 -13.08 4.32
N HIS A 148 10.15 -11.92 4.54
CA HIS A 148 11.21 -11.44 3.66
C HIS A 148 12.57 -12.03 4.05
N GLU A 149 13.39 -12.31 3.05
CA GLU A 149 14.78 -12.74 3.26
C GLU A 149 15.66 -11.57 3.72
N LYS A 150 16.81 -11.87 4.33
CA LYS A 150 17.73 -10.82 4.86
C LYS A 150 18.18 -9.88 3.77
N GLU A 151 18.44 -10.42 2.59
CA GLU A 151 18.87 -9.72 1.40
C GLU A 151 17.77 -8.75 0.91
N GLU A 152 16.50 -9.15 0.93
CA GLU A 152 15.37 -8.29 0.59
C GLU A 152 15.20 -7.15 1.60
N VAL A 153 15.29 -7.46 2.90
CA VAL A 153 15.25 -6.44 3.97
C VAL A 153 16.40 -5.44 3.82
N LYS A 154 17.58 -5.91 3.42
CA LYS A 154 18.73 -5.04 3.13
C LYS A 154 18.44 -4.13 1.94
N LEU A 155 17.93 -4.68 0.83
CA LEU A 155 17.56 -3.89 -0.35
C LEU A 155 16.52 -2.82 -0.03
N LEU A 156 15.52 -3.14 0.80
CA LEU A 156 14.53 -2.16 1.24
C LEU A 156 15.14 -1.04 2.09
N ASN A 157 16.05 -1.38 3.01
CA ASN A 157 16.78 -0.36 3.77
C ASN A 157 17.70 0.49 2.88
N ASP A 158 18.30 -0.09 1.83
CA ASP A 158 19.07 0.68 0.84
C ASP A 158 18.19 1.70 0.09
N GLN A 159 16.89 1.41 -0.12
CA GLN A 159 15.94 2.38 -0.69
C GLN A 159 15.67 3.55 0.27
N ILE A 160 15.55 3.29 1.57
CA ILE A 160 15.35 4.36 2.58
C ILE A 160 16.52 5.36 2.58
N LEU A 161 17.75 4.89 2.33
CA LEU A 161 18.92 5.76 2.23
C LEU A 161 18.90 6.67 0.98
N ARG A 162 18.15 6.28 -0.06
CA ARG A 162 18.07 7.00 -1.33
C ARG A 162 16.83 7.90 -1.41
N TYR A 163 15.73 7.44 -0.85
CA TYR A 163 14.41 8.06 -0.96
C TYR A 163 13.72 8.06 0.39
N LYS A 164 13.04 9.16 0.71
CA LYS A 164 11.99 9.12 1.74
C LYS A 164 11.00 8.02 1.35
N THR A 165 10.76 7.10 2.26
CA THR A 165 9.93 5.92 2.02
C THR A 165 8.64 6.05 2.81
N ILE A 166 7.53 5.76 2.15
CA ILE A 166 6.20 5.75 2.75
C ILE A 166 5.48 4.44 2.40
N THR A 167 4.48 4.09 3.21
CA THR A 167 3.52 3.04 2.86
C THR A 167 2.11 3.57 2.77
N THR A 168 1.31 2.88 1.97
CA THR A 168 -0.08 3.19 1.65
C THR A 168 -0.74 1.91 1.14
N ASP A 169 -2.02 1.96 0.82
CA ASP A 169 -2.80 0.87 0.27
C ASP A 169 -3.92 1.40 -0.65
N GLN A 170 -4.79 0.51 -1.11
CA GLN A 170 -5.92 0.88 -1.97
C GLN A 170 -6.91 1.85 -1.32
N CYS A 171 -7.06 1.83 0.01
CA CYS A 171 -8.00 2.68 0.75
C CYS A 171 -7.41 4.06 1.07
N THR A 172 -6.07 4.14 1.10
CA THR A 172 -5.31 5.35 1.40
C THR A 172 -4.63 5.94 0.15
N SER A 173 -4.87 5.36 -1.03
CA SER A 173 -4.41 5.85 -2.34
C SER A 173 -5.55 6.05 -3.33
N LEU A 174 -5.79 7.31 -3.70
CA LEU A 174 -6.84 7.70 -4.64
C LEU A 174 -6.26 8.16 -5.97
N SER A 175 -6.72 7.57 -7.08
CA SER A 175 -6.49 8.19 -8.39
C SER A 175 -7.20 9.54 -8.44
N VAL A 176 -6.56 10.54 -9.02
CA VAL A 176 -7.14 11.87 -9.25
C VAL A 176 -8.41 11.81 -10.10
N GLU A 177 -8.57 10.78 -10.93
CA GLU A 177 -9.75 10.56 -11.77
C GLU A 177 -10.90 9.84 -11.03
N SER A 178 -10.68 9.41 -9.79
CA SER A 178 -11.69 8.69 -9.01
C SER A 178 -12.80 9.62 -8.52
N LYS A 179 -14.03 9.09 -8.40
CA LYS A 179 -15.20 9.85 -7.94
C LYS A 179 -15.00 10.51 -6.56
N GLY A 180 -14.23 9.89 -5.68
CA GLY A 180 -13.97 10.38 -4.32
C GLY A 180 -12.98 11.55 -4.25
N PHE A 181 -12.11 11.72 -5.25
CA PHE A 181 -10.98 12.65 -5.17
C PHE A 181 -11.39 14.09 -4.88
N SER A 182 -12.32 14.65 -5.67
CA SER A 182 -12.73 16.07 -5.53
C SER A 182 -13.34 16.37 -4.16
N THR A 183 -14.13 15.42 -3.63
CA THR A 183 -14.76 15.52 -2.32
C THR A 183 -13.72 15.46 -1.21
N THR A 184 -12.79 14.49 -1.26
CA THR A 184 -11.69 14.36 -0.30
C THR A 184 -10.81 15.61 -0.26
N ILE A 185 -10.46 16.17 -1.43
CA ILE A 185 -9.68 17.41 -1.51
C ILE A 185 -10.42 18.59 -0.86
N SER A 186 -11.76 18.66 -1.01
CA SER A 186 -12.56 19.68 -0.36
C SER A 186 -12.46 19.61 1.17
N TYR A 187 -12.54 18.40 1.75
CA TYR A 187 -12.38 18.20 3.19
C TYR A 187 -10.96 18.51 3.66
N LEU A 188 -9.93 18.11 2.92
CA LEU A 188 -8.53 18.41 3.28
C LEU A 188 -8.24 19.91 3.28
N LYS A 189 -8.85 20.68 2.37
CA LYS A 189 -8.73 22.15 2.37
C LYS A 189 -9.33 22.81 3.61
N THR A 190 -10.34 22.19 4.23
CA THR A 190 -10.92 22.72 5.48
C THR A 190 -10.05 22.45 6.71
N GLN A 191 -9.13 21.49 6.66
CA GLN A 191 -8.22 21.18 7.77
C GLN A 191 -6.97 22.07 7.81
N ASN A 192 -6.61 22.70 6.68
CA ASN A 192 -5.43 23.54 6.53
C ASN A 192 -5.69 25.04 6.80
N ASN A 193 -6.90 25.41 7.23
CA ASN A 193 -7.28 26.76 7.65
C ASN A 193 -7.53 26.81 9.16
#